data_AF-A0A1B1UJS6-F1
#
_entry.id   AF-A0A1B1UJS6-F1
#
_cell.length_a   1.000
_cell.length_b   1.000
_cell.length_c   1.000
_cell.angle_alpha   90.00
_cell.angle_beta   90.00
_cell.angle_gamma   90.00
#
_symmetry.space_group_name_H-M   'P 1'
#
loop_
_entity.id
_entity.type
_entity.pdbx_description
1 polymer ?
#
loop_
_entity_poly.entity_id
_entity_poly.type
_entity_poly.pdbx_seq_one_letter_code
_entity_poly.pdbx_strand_id
1 'polypeptide(L)'
;MTVVPTKGICSIVIYISIVKGMKHPEAAYALAEQLPSDQGMLGVPQALRYGVTTDVTLTEDLRKDLLFNSPERKALKKKVDWQRWMADRSARIERVTK
;
A
#
# COMPACT_ATOMS: atom_id res chain seq x y z
N MET A 1 -17.42 15.23 0.29
CA MET A 1 -17.02 14.97 -1.11
C MET A 1 -15.50 14.87 -1.15
N THR A 2 -14.93 13.72 -1.55
CA THR A 2 -13.47 13.55 -1.65
C THR A 2 -12.97 14.22 -2.92
N VAL A 3 -12.06 15.18 -2.79
CA VAL A 3 -11.39 15.81 -3.94
C VAL A 3 -10.32 14.86 -4.47
N VAL A 4 -10.43 14.47 -5.74
CA VAL A 4 -9.47 13.57 -6.40
C VAL A 4 -8.59 14.38 -7.36
N PRO A 5 -7.26 14.38 -7.21
CA PRO A 5 -6.37 15.17 -8.06
C PRO A 5 -6.30 14.61 -9.48
N THR A 6 -6.53 15.48 -10.47
CA THR A 6 -6.50 15.12 -11.90
C THR A 6 -5.11 14.77 -12.41
N LYS A 7 -4.05 15.31 -11.78
CA LYS A 7 -2.66 15.04 -12.12
C LYS A 7 -2.17 13.65 -11.70
N GLY A 8 -3.00 12.86 -11.02
CA GLY A 8 -2.65 11.54 -10.48
C GLY A 8 -2.34 11.55 -8.99
N ILE A 9 -2.32 10.35 -8.41
CA ILE A 9 -2.25 10.08 -6.97
C ILE A 9 -0.95 9.32 -6.66
N CYS A 10 -0.17 9.81 -5.71
CA CYS A 10 0.95 9.04 -5.16
C CYS A 10 0.42 7.99 -4.18
N SER A 11 0.89 6.76 -4.30
CA SER A 11 0.54 5.64 -3.41
C SER A 11 1.80 5.09 -2.77
N ILE A 12 1.69 4.67 -1.52
CA ILE A 12 2.68 3.83 -0.86
C ILE A 12 2.19 2.38 -0.97
N VAL A 13 3.10 1.46 -1.26
CA VAL A 13 2.83 0.02 -1.24
C VAL A 13 3.66 -0.56 -0.11
N ILE A 14 3.00 -1.34 0.76
CA ILE A 14 3.66 -2.02 1.87
C ILE A 14 4.09 -3.39 1.36
N TYR A 15 5.37 -3.69 1.52
CA TYR A 15 5.94 -4.99 1.23
C TYR A 15 6.27 -5.68 2.54
N ILE A 16 6.03 -6.99 2.59
CA ILE A 16 6.47 -7.84 3.68
C ILE A 16 7.62 -8.69 3.14
N SER A 17 8.71 -8.74 3.91
CA SER A 17 9.90 -9.48 3.55
C SER A 17 10.35 -10.29 4.75
N ILE A 18 10.85 -11.49 4.48
CA ILE A 18 11.30 -12.42 5.48
C ILE A 18 12.78 -12.15 5.74
N VAL A 19 13.11 -11.87 7.00
CA VAL A 19 14.47 -11.47 7.39
C VAL A 19 15.37 -12.71 7.43
N LYS A 20 16.49 -12.65 6.72
CA LYS A 20 17.49 -13.72 6.72
C LYS A 20 18.02 -13.97 8.13
N GLY A 21 18.05 -15.23 8.56
CA GLY A 21 18.58 -15.63 9.87
C GLY A 21 17.61 -15.44 11.04
N MET A 22 16.31 -15.20 10.77
CA MET A 22 15.31 -15.14 11.83
C MET A 22 15.13 -16.48 12.55
N LYS A 23 14.67 -16.44 13.79
CA LYS A 23 14.54 -17.60 14.67
C LYS A 23 13.45 -18.60 14.24
N HIS A 24 12.39 -18.10 13.59
CA HIS A 24 11.20 -18.86 13.19
C HIS A 24 10.82 -18.55 11.74
N PRO A 25 11.65 -18.96 10.77
CA PRO A 25 11.40 -18.66 9.36
C PRO A 25 10.07 -19.25 8.88
N GLU A 26 9.73 -20.47 9.28
CA GLU A 26 8.49 -21.17 8.91
C GLU A 26 7.23 -20.38 9.27
N ALA A 27 7.19 -19.79 10.46
CA ALA A 27 6.06 -18.97 10.90
C ALA A 27 5.96 -17.66 10.09
N ALA A 28 7.11 -17.07 9.74
CA ALA A 28 7.14 -15.87 8.91
C ALA A 28 6.68 -16.14 7.47
N TYR A 29 7.07 -17.28 6.88
CA TYR A 29 6.56 -17.73 5.59
C TYR A 29 5.05 -17.97 5.64
N ALA A 30 4.57 -18.72 6.63
CA ALA A 30 3.14 -18.97 6.80
C ALA A 30 2.32 -17.67 6.92
N LEU A 31 2.81 -16.68 7.68
CA LEU A 31 2.17 -15.37 7.77
C LEU A 31 2.16 -14.64 6.42
N ALA A 32 3.30 -14.62 5.72
CA ALA A 32 3.43 -13.95 4.43
C ALA A 32 2.52 -14.57 3.36
N GLU A 33 2.30 -15.88 3.42
CA GLU A 33 1.37 -16.61 2.54
C GLU A 33 -0.09 -16.40 2.93
N GLN A 34 -0.40 -16.33 4.23
CA GLN A 34 -1.76 -16.16 4.71
C GLN A 34 -2.26 -14.72 4.57
N LEU A 35 -1.41 -13.71 4.68
CA LEU A 35 -1.86 -12.32 4.68
C LEU A 35 -2.58 -11.90 3.38
N PRO A 36 -2.17 -12.33 2.18
CA PRO A 36 -2.92 -12.13 0.94
C PRO A 36 -4.20 -12.97 0.81
N SER A 37 -4.60 -13.75 1.81
CA SER A 37 -5.93 -14.38 1.79
C SER A 37 -7.04 -13.34 1.90
N ASP A 38 -8.26 -13.70 1.48
CA ASP A 38 -9.44 -12.84 1.62
C ASP A 38 -9.67 -12.40 3.07
N GLN A 39 -9.48 -13.30 4.04
CA GLN A 39 -9.60 -12.95 5.45
C GLN A 39 -8.51 -11.96 5.91
N GLY A 40 -7.26 -12.17 5.51
CA GLY A 40 -6.17 -11.24 5.82
C GLY A 40 -6.40 -9.86 5.20
N MET A 41 -6.86 -9.83 3.96
CA MET A 41 -7.13 -8.60 3.21
C MET A 41 -8.44 -7.90 3.60
N LEU A 42 -9.37 -8.55 4.30
CA LEU A 42 -10.52 -7.87 4.91
C LEU A 42 -10.13 -7.11 6.19
N GLY A 43 -9.22 -7.68 6.99
CA GLY A 43 -8.77 -7.05 8.24
C GLY A 43 -8.04 -5.71 8.01
N VAL A 44 -7.24 -5.62 6.94
CA VAL A 44 -6.40 -4.44 6.67
C VAL A 44 -7.22 -3.16 6.37
N PRO A 45 -8.20 -3.15 5.44
CA PRO A 45 -9.08 -2.00 5.21
C PRO A 45 -9.98 -1.67 6.39
N GLN A 46 -10.42 -2.69 7.14
CA GLN A 46 -11.26 -2.50 8.31
C GLN A 46 -10.53 -1.73 9.42
N ALA A 47 -9.28 -2.08 9.69
CA ALA A 47 -8.49 -1.47 10.76
C ALA A 47 -7.77 -0.17 10.32
N LEU A 48 -7.19 -0.16 9.12
CA LEU A 48 -6.24 0.89 8.70
C LEU A 48 -6.75 1.74 7.53
N ARG A 49 -7.90 1.39 6.94
CA ARG A 49 -8.44 2.04 5.72
C ARG A 49 -7.43 2.05 4.55
N TYR A 50 -6.56 1.04 4.51
CA TYR A 50 -5.67 0.80 3.36
C TYR A 50 -6.41 0.04 2.27
N GLY A 51 -6.00 0.26 1.02
CA GLY A 51 -6.52 -0.49 -0.11
C GLY A 51 -6.06 -1.95 -0.09
N VAL A 52 -6.89 -2.85 -0.61
CA VAL A 52 -6.53 -4.26 -0.78
C VAL A 52 -5.61 -4.48 -1.97
N THR A 53 -4.74 -5.48 -1.84
CA THR A 53 -3.84 -5.93 -2.92
C THR A 53 -4.37 -7.16 -3.67
N THR A 54 -5.55 -7.67 -3.28
CA THR A 54 -6.20 -8.85 -3.84
C THR A 54 -7.58 -8.49 -4.41
N ASP A 55 -8.23 -9.46 -5.05
CA ASP A 55 -9.56 -9.30 -5.65
C ASP A 55 -10.72 -9.49 -4.66
N VAL A 56 -10.43 -9.43 -3.36
CA VAL A 56 -11.46 -9.57 -2.32
C VAL A 56 -12.52 -8.49 -2.48
N THR A 57 -13.79 -8.91 -2.44
CA THR A 57 -14.92 -7.98 -2.53
C THR A 57 -15.11 -7.31 -1.18
N LEU A 58 -14.90 -6.00 -1.14
CA LEU A 58 -15.15 -5.17 0.04
C LEU A 58 -16.62 -4.79 0.13
N THR A 59 -17.12 -4.64 1.36
CA THR A 59 -18.45 -4.06 1.58
C THR A 59 -18.51 -2.64 1.06
N GLU A 60 -19.69 -2.19 0.63
CA GLU A 60 -19.90 -0.83 0.12
C GLU A 60 -19.44 0.25 1.10
N ASP A 61 -19.67 0.03 2.39
CA ASP A 61 -19.27 0.93 3.46
C ASP A 61 -17.75 1.06 3.62
N LEU A 62 -16.98 -0.01 3.38
CA LEU A 62 -15.52 0.09 3.37
C LEU A 62 -15.01 0.68 2.07
N ARG A 63 -15.63 0.29 0.94
CA ARG A 63 -15.23 0.71 -0.39
C ARG A 63 -15.36 2.24 -0.58
N LYS A 64 -16.40 2.88 -0.03
CA LYS A 64 -16.59 4.33 -0.14
C LYS A 64 -15.47 5.15 0.54
N ASP A 65 -14.87 4.61 1.59
CA ASP A 65 -13.81 5.27 2.37
C ASP A 65 -12.42 5.12 1.73
N LEU A 66 -12.26 4.20 0.77
CA LEU A 66 -10.98 3.95 0.12
C LEU A 66 -10.74 4.88 -1.08
N LEU A 67 -9.52 5.38 -1.18
CA LEU A 67 -9.10 6.23 -2.31
C LEU A 67 -9.07 5.46 -3.64
N PHE A 68 -8.65 4.19 -3.64
CA PHE A 68 -8.53 3.36 -4.84
C PHE A 68 -9.69 2.36 -4.96
N ASN A 69 -10.92 2.88 -4.98
CA ASN A 69 -12.14 2.09 -4.92
C ASN A 69 -12.86 1.85 -6.26
N SER A 70 -12.28 2.34 -7.37
CA SER A 70 -12.77 2.07 -8.72
C SER A 70 -11.61 1.88 -9.71
N PRO A 71 -11.84 1.25 -10.87
CA PRO A 71 -10.83 1.16 -11.94
C PRO A 71 -10.28 2.54 -12.35
N GLU A 72 -11.13 3.56 -12.43
CA GLU A 72 -10.75 4.93 -12.81
C GLU A 72 -9.79 5.54 -11.79
N ARG A 73 -10.07 5.38 -10.48
CA ARG A 73 -9.17 5.87 -9.42
C ARG A 73 -7.89 5.05 -9.34
N LYS A 74 -7.94 3.74 -9.59
CA LYS A 74 -6.74 2.89 -9.69
C LYS A 74 -5.83 3.35 -10.84
N ALA A 75 -6.39 3.77 -11.97
CA ALA A 75 -5.65 4.28 -13.13
C ALA A 75 -4.92 5.61 -12.84
N LEU A 76 -5.35 6.39 -11.83
CA LEU A 76 -4.67 7.62 -11.41
C LEU A 76 -3.38 7.37 -10.61
N LYS A 77 -3.05 6.12 -10.24
CA LYS A 77 -1.83 5.81 -9.49
C LYS A 77 -0.58 6.19 -10.27
N LYS A 78 0.23 7.07 -9.69
CA LYS A 78 1.55 7.40 -10.22
C LYS A 78 2.54 6.28 -9.94
N LYS A 79 3.28 5.88 -10.97
CA LYS A 79 4.49 5.07 -10.79
C LYS A 79 5.57 5.95 -10.19
N VAL A 80 6.16 5.49 -9.09
CA VAL A 80 7.30 6.14 -8.44
C VAL A 80 8.54 5.30 -8.74
N ASP A 81 9.55 5.93 -9.34
CA ASP A 81 10.88 5.35 -9.43
C ASP A 81 11.57 5.52 -8.07
N TRP A 82 11.52 4.47 -7.26
CA TRP A 82 12.09 4.48 -5.91
C TRP A 82 13.61 4.54 -5.93
N GLN A 83 14.28 4.00 -6.94
CA GLN A 83 15.74 4.08 -7.03
C GLN A 83 16.17 5.53 -7.24
N ARG A 84 15.56 6.20 -8.23
CA ARG A 84 15.79 7.62 -8.47
C ARG A 84 15.38 8.48 -7.29
N TRP A 85 14.25 8.18 -6.66
CA TRP A 85 13.79 8.91 -5.47
C TRP A 85 14.78 8.80 -4.31
N MET A 86 15.42 7.63 -4.12
CA MET A 86 16.34 7.41 -3.02
C MET A 86 17.74 7.98 -3.27
N ALA A 87 18.17 8.10 -4.53
CA ALA A 87 19.51 8.56 -4.91
C ALA A 87 19.90 9.93 -4.34
N ASP A 88 18.96 10.87 -4.23
CA ASP A 88 19.19 12.24 -3.74
C ASP A 88 18.43 12.52 -2.43
N ARG A 89 18.01 11.49 -1.69
CA ARG A 89 17.14 11.62 -0.50
C ARG A 89 17.66 12.64 0.51
N SER A 90 18.93 12.56 0.89
CA SER A 90 19.52 13.44 1.92
C SER A 90 19.50 14.91 1.47
N ALA A 91 19.98 15.19 0.25
CA ALA A 91 19.99 16.54 -0.31
C ALA A 91 18.55 17.10 -0.44
N ARG A 92 17.58 16.27 -0.81
CA ARG A 92 16.17 16.69 -0.86
C ARG A 92 15.61 17.01 0.53
N ILE A 93 15.92 16.21 1.55
CA ILE A 93 15.48 16.48 2.93
C ILE A 93 16.05 17.82 3.39
N GLU A 94 17.34 18.06 3.20
CA GLU A 94 18.00 19.32 3.59
C GLU A 94 17.36 20.56 2.94
N ARG A 95 16.95 20.48 1.67
CA ARG A 95 16.26 21.59 0.99
C ARG A 95 14.88 21.89 1.54
N VAL A 96 14.18 20.90 2.10
CA VAL A 96 12.82 21.06 2.63
C VAL A 96 12.86 21.50 4.09
N THR A 97 13.89 21.10 4.83
CA THR A 97 14.04 21.42 6.26
C THR A 97 14.73 22.75 6.55
N LYS A 98 15.33 23.39 5.54
CA LYS A 98 15.85 24.76 5.62
C LYS A 98 14.78 25.76 5.22
#